data_AF-A0A848UWL6-F1
#
_entry.id   AF-A0A848UWL6-F1
#
_cell.length_a   1.000
_cell.length_b   1.000
_cell.length_c   1.000
_cell.angle_alpha   90.00
_cell.angle_beta   90.00
_cell.angle_gamma   90.00
#
_symmetry.space_group_name_H-M   'P 1'
#
loop_
_entity.id
_entity.type
_entity.pdbx_description
1 polymer ?
#
loop_
_entity_poly.entity_id
_entity_poly.type
_entity_poly.pdbx_seq_one_letter_code
_entity_poly.pdbx_strand_id
1 'polypeptide(L)'
;MMKTIWTALAIMIATQTMGQLLYPGDVTIAGDEEVVFDYDTDNCSGTMSVDGCPQFFRDADDQIQVIIPHEDIFRMKGPDFNSLSIECGDAVITSDWDPDPAHFNYAEWLSSTWTEDGATIYGLVHSEWHGYDFDGECLSSDVMKCWYNGITLVQSTDTGRTYTHATAPDHLVMSVPYEYDASLQSRQGAFGPSNIVAHPTDGYYYALFYTEENVNGTSTYLQGGGTCVMRTTDLSDPGSW
;
A
#
# COMPACT_ATOMS: atom_id res chain seq x y z
N MET A 1 72.55 11.70 24.82
CA MET A 1 71.66 11.78 26.00
C MET A 1 70.22 11.75 25.52
N MET A 2 69.47 10.84 26.12
CA MET A 2 68.04 10.47 25.98
C MET A 2 67.13 11.09 24.91
N LYS A 3 66.52 10.16 24.18
CA LYS A 3 65.35 10.28 23.30
C LYS A 3 64.11 10.74 24.08
N THR A 4 63.23 11.50 23.42
CA THR A 4 61.82 11.60 23.82
C THR A 4 60.97 11.39 22.58
N ILE A 5 60.39 10.19 22.48
CA ILE A 5 59.42 9.81 21.47
C ILE A 5 58.06 10.25 22.00
N TRP A 6 57.38 11.14 21.30
CA TRP A 6 55.98 11.45 21.55
C TRP A 6 55.15 10.58 20.60
N THR A 7 54.54 9.53 21.14
CA THR A 7 53.53 8.74 20.45
C THR A 7 52.20 9.47 20.59
N ALA A 8 51.71 10.09 19.52
CA ALA A 8 50.35 10.60 19.47
C ALA A 8 49.39 9.40 19.29
N LEU A 9 48.67 9.05 20.35
CA LEU A 9 47.59 8.07 20.28
C LEU A 9 46.32 8.79 19.79
N ALA A 10 46.00 8.67 18.51
CA ALA A 10 44.73 9.12 17.98
C ALA A 10 43.64 8.10 18.38
N ILE A 11 42.82 8.47 19.36
CA ILE A 11 41.62 7.71 19.71
C ILE A 11 40.55 8.10 18.68
N MET A 12 40.37 7.27 17.65
CA MET A 12 39.16 7.33 16.83
C MET A 12 38.02 6.70 17.64
N ILE A 13 37.19 7.54 18.27
CA ILE A 13 35.89 7.11 18.76
C ILE A 13 34.99 6.98 17.53
N ALA A 14 34.90 5.78 16.98
CA ALA A 14 33.82 5.43 16.08
C ALA A 14 32.54 5.37 16.93
N THR A 15 31.78 6.47 16.98
CA THR A 15 30.40 6.41 17.44
C THR A 15 29.62 5.62 16.40
N GLN A 16 29.44 4.31 16.67
CA GLN A 16 28.40 3.55 16.00
C GLN A 16 27.06 4.16 16.45
N THR A 17 26.48 5.00 15.60
CA THR A 17 25.05 5.32 15.69
C THR A 17 24.31 4.06 15.25
N MET A 18 24.20 3.08 16.15
CA MET A 18 23.13 2.10 16.03
C MET A 18 21.85 2.88 16.24
N GLY A 19 21.16 3.20 15.14
CA GLY A 19 19.78 3.63 15.18
C GLY A 19 18.98 2.49 15.78
N GLN A 20 18.86 2.48 17.10
CA GLN A 20 17.97 1.58 17.79
C GLN A 20 16.57 2.07 17.43
N LEU A 21 15.84 1.31 16.62
CA LEU A 21 14.39 1.43 16.57
C LEU A 21 13.89 1.23 18.00
N LEU A 22 13.64 2.34 18.70
CA LEU A 22 12.87 2.35 19.93
C LEU A 22 11.43 2.09 19.50
N TYR A 23 11.11 0.80 19.32
CA TYR A 23 9.74 0.35 19.46
C TYR A 23 9.24 0.83 20.84
N PRO A 24 7.99 1.31 21.01
CA PRO A 24 7.57 2.00 22.25
C PRO A 24 7.59 1.14 23.53
N GLY A 25 8.06 -0.10 23.46
CA GLY A 25 8.23 -1.03 24.57
C GLY A 25 8.33 -2.47 24.07
N ASP A 26 8.24 -3.42 25.00
CA ASP A 26 8.05 -4.83 24.66
C ASP A 26 6.67 -5.02 24.03
N VAL A 27 6.57 -5.80 22.95
CA VAL A 27 5.28 -6.23 22.39
C VAL A 27 4.66 -7.22 23.37
N THR A 28 3.53 -6.84 23.98
CA THR A 28 2.74 -7.73 24.82
C THR A 28 1.55 -8.27 24.03
N ILE A 29 1.43 -9.59 23.94
CA ILE A 29 0.23 -10.23 23.41
C ILE A 29 -0.94 -9.90 24.35
N ALA A 30 -1.96 -9.23 23.83
CA ALA A 30 -3.06 -8.68 24.62
C ALA A 30 -4.16 -9.70 24.96
N GLY A 31 -4.19 -10.85 24.28
CA GLY A 31 -5.22 -11.87 24.46
C GLY A 31 -4.93 -13.13 23.63
N ASP A 32 -5.91 -14.04 23.60
CA ASP A 32 -5.86 -15.24 22.76
C ASP A 32 -6.10 -14.88 21.27
N GLU A 33 -5.76 -15.82 20.37
CA GLU A 33 -6.09 -15.70 18.94
C GLU A 33 -7.62 -15.67 18.73
N GLU A 34 -8.09 -14.80 17.84
CA GLU A 34 -9.51 -14.61 17.54
C GLU A 34 -9.77 -14.61 16.03
N VAL A 35 -10.95 -15.11 15.65
CA VAL A 35 -11.43 -15.03 14.26
C VAL A 35 -12.08 -13.66 14.08
N VAL A 36 -11.43 -12.79 13.30
CA VAL A 36 -11.95 -11.45 12.98
C VAL A 36 -12.90 -11.47 11.79
N PHE A 37 -12.63 -12.32 10.79
CA PHE A 37 -13.46 -12.51 9.60
C PHE A 37 -13.57 -14.01 9.31
N ASP A 38 -14.80 -14.50 9.15
CA ASP A 38 -15.10 -15.86 8.73
C ASP A 38 -15.81 -15.84 7.37
N TYR A 39 -15.14 -16.35 6.33
CA TYR A 39 -15.70 -16.36 4.97
C TYR A 39 -17.05 -17.09 4.89
N ASP A 40 -17.27 -18.15 5.68
CA ASP A 40 -18.52 -18.91 5.59
C ASP A 40 -19.73 -18.12 6.10
N THR A 41 -19.53 -17.12 6.97
CA THR A 41 -20.61 -16.34 7.60
C THR A 41 -20.63 -14.86 7.24
N ASP A 42 -19.46 -14.28 6.94
CA ASP A 42 -19.28 -12.83 6.76
C ASP A 42 -19.15 -12.42 5.29
N ASN A 43 -19.08 -13.38 4.37
CA ASN A 43 -18.96 -13.11 2.94
C ASN A 43 -20.24 -12.47 2.34
N CYS A 44 -20.11 -11.26 1.79
CA CYS A 44 -21.22 -10.51 1.19
C CYS A 44 -21.49 -10.84 -0.29
N SER A 45 -20.43 -10.97 -1.10
CA SER A 45 -20.47 -11.43 -2.49
C SER A 45 -19.70 -12.74 -2.53
N GLY A 46 -20.10 -13.77 -3.28
CA GLY A 46 -19.39 -15.08 -3.29
C GLY A 46 -17.92 -15.06 -3.76
N THR A 47 -17.36 -13.87 -3.95
CA THR A 47 -15.98 -13.56 -4.33
C THR A 47 -15.26 -12.78 -3.23
N MET A 48 -15.90 -12.45 -2.10
CA MET A 48 -15.35 -11.63 -1.01
C MET A 48 -14.33 -12.41 -0.16
N SER A 49 -13.27 -12.86 -0.80
CA SER A 49 -12.10 -13.39 -0.12
C SER A 49 -11.24 -12.25 0.43
N VAL A 50 -10.44 -12.51 1.46
CA VAL A 50 -9.49 -11.52 1.98
C VAL A 50 -8.25 -11.56 1.10
N ASP A 51 -8.29 -10.86 -0.02
CA ASP A 51 -7.18 -10.78 -0.98
C ASP A 51 -6.39 -9.49 -0.76
N GLY A 52 -5.48 -9.53 0.22
CA GLY A 52 -4.72 -8.37 0.68
C GLY A 52 -4.63 -8.32 2.20
N CYS A 53 -3.91 -7.35 2.73
CA CYS A 53 -3.85 -7.15 4.19
C CYS A 53 -5.05 -6.31 4.65
N PRO A 54 -5.92 -6.82 5.55
CA PRO A 54 -6.99 -6.02 6.13
C PRO A 54 -6.46 -4.74 6.79
N GLN A 55 -7.18 -3.64 6.58
CA GLN A 55 -6.81 -2.33 7.12
C GLN A 55 -7.71 -1.96 8.27
N PHE A 56 -7.11 -1.45 9.35
CA PHE A 56 -7.80 -1.17 10.60
C PHE A 56 -7.62 0.28 10.98
N PHE A 57 -8.72 0.98 11.26
CA PHE A 57 -8.67 2.33 11.79
C PHE A 57 -9.85 2.58 12.73
N ARG A 58 -9.72 3.63 13.54
CA ARG A 58 -10.79 4.12 14.40
C ARG A 58 -11.43 5.34 13.76
N ASP A 59 -12.75 5.35 13.70
CA ASP A 59 -13.50 6.41 13.06
C ASP A 59 -13.95 7.50 14.06
N ALA A 60 -14.60 8.56 13.55
CA ALA A 60 -15.02 9.70 14.35
C ALA A 60 -16.12 9.38 15.38
N ASP A 61 -16.79 8.23 15.23
CA ASP A 61 -17.80 7.71 16.16
C ASP A 61 -17.20 6.72 17.18
N ASP A 62 -15.86 6.69 17.28
CA ASP A 62 -15.10 5.77 18.15
C ASP A 62 -15.33 4.28 17.82
N GLN A 63 -15.68 3.97 16.56
CA GLN A 63 -15.82 2.60 16.08
C GLN A 63 -14.54 2.13 15.38
N ILE A 64 -14.19 0.86 15.57
CA ILE A 64 -13.21 0.17 14.73
C ILE A 64 -13.86 -0.12 13.39
N GLN A 65 -13.18 0.24 12.32
CA GLN A 65 -13.47 -0.23 10.97
C GLN A 65 -12.37 -1.15 10.48
N VAL A 66 -12.77 -2.24 9.84
CA VAL A 66 -11.88 -3.21 9.18
C VAL A 66 -12.23 -3.24 7.71
N ILE A 67 -11.33 -2.79 6.85
CA ILE A 67 -11.47 -2.93 5.40
C ILE A 67 -11.11 -4.36 5.03
N ILE A 68 -12.00 -5.01 4.27
CA ILE A 68 -11.77 -6.32 3.68
C ILE A 68 -11.38 -6.10 2.21
N PRO A 69 -10.07 -6.16 1.89
CA PRO A 69 -9.60 -5.87 0.55
C PRO A 69 -10.00 -6.99 -0.41
N HIS A 70 -10.68 -6.58 -1.48
CA HIS A 70 -10.97 -7.35 -2.69
C HIS A 70 -11.31 -6.34 -3.81
N GLU A 71 -11.64 -6.77 -5.02
CA GLU A 71 -12.10 -5.87 -6.10
C GLU A 71 -13.46 -5.20 -5.80
N ASP A 72 -14.29 -5.86 -4.99
CA ASP A 72 -15.46 -5.25 -4.34
C ASP A 72 -15.11 -5.12 -2.85
N ILE A 73 -14.85 -3.89 -2.41
CA ILE A 73 -14.27 -3.66 -1.09
C ILE A 73 -15.41 -3.49 -0.09
N PHE A 74 -15.41 -4.32 0.96
CA PHE A 74 -16.38 -4.22 2.05
C PHE A 74 -15.69 -3.82 3.35
N ARG A 75 -16.48 -3.56 4.38
CA ARG A 75 -15.97 -3.27 5.71
C ARG A 75 -16.74 -4.00 6.81
N MET A 76 -16.04 -4.31 7.88
CA MET A 76 -16.64 -4.61 9.18
C MET A 76 -16.57 -3.37 10.07
N LYS A 77 -17.57 -3.19 10.94
CA LYS A 77 -17.62 -2.07 11.89
C LYS A 77 -18.13 -2.53 13.26
N GLY A 78 -17.57 -1.96 14.33
CA GLY A 78 -17.99 -2.25 15.70
C GLY A 78 -17.15 -1.48 16.75
N PRO A 79 -17.58 -1.46 18.03
CA PRO A 79 -16.87 -0.72 19.09
C PRO A 79 -15.53 -1.37 19.48
N ASP A 80 -15.39 -2.67 19.26
CA ASP A 80 -14.21 -3.48 19.54
C ASP A 80 -14.15 -4.70 18.59
N PHE A 81 -13.02 -5.42 18.59
CA PHE A 81 -12.80 -6.60 17.73
C PHE A 81 -13.77 -7.76 18.00
N ASN A 82 -14.36 -7.84 19.21
CA ASN A 82 -15.32 -8.89 19.57
C ASN A 82 -16.76 -8.56 19.12
N SER A 83 -16.98 -7.34 18.62
CA SER A 83 -18.28 -6.79 18.28
C SER A 83 -18.33 -6.23 16.86
N LEU A 84 -17.40 -6.66 16.00
CA LEU A 84 -17.39 -6.33 14.58
C LEU A 84 -18.55 -7.03 13.88
N SER A 85 -19.19 -6.31 12.97
CA SER A 85 -20.22 -6.85 12.07
C SER A 85 -19.93 -6.42 10.65
N ILE A 86 -20.09 -7.35 9.69
CA ILE A 86 -19.91 -7.05 8.27
C ILE A 86 -21.08 -6.20 7.74
N GLU A 87 -20.78 -5.19 6.93
CA GLU A 87 -21.79 -4.35 6.27
C GLU A 87 -21.98 -4.77 4.79
N CYS A 88 -22.84 -5.76 4.53
CA CYS A 88 -23.11 -6.27 3.17
C CYS A 88 -24.07 -5.44 2.31
N GLY A 89 -24.28 -4.15 2.64
CA GLY A 89 -25.23 -3.30 1.90
C GLY A 89 -24.72 -2.97 0.50
N ASP A 90 -23.78 -2.03 0.44
CA ASP A 90 -23.03 -1.66 -0.74
C ASP A 90 -21.54 -1.79 -0.42
N ALA A 91 -20.71 -2.13 -1.41
CA ALA A 91 -19.26 -2.03 -1.27
C ALA A 91 -18.87 -0.56 -0.97
N VAL A 92 -17.83 -0.36 -0.16
CA VAL A 92 -17.32 0.98 0.13
C VAL A 92 -16.66 1.62 -1.09
N ILE A 93 -16.13 0.79 -1.99
CA ILE A 93 -15.70 1.10 -3.35
C ILE A 93 -15.61 -0.22 -4.13
N THR A 94 -15.85 -0.15 -5.44
CA THR A 94 -15.71 -1.27 -6.39
C THR A 94 -14.72 -0.84 -7.46
N SER A 95 -13.88 -1.77 -7.91
CA SER A 95 -12.98 -1.59 -9.05
C SER A 95 -13.69 -1.00 -10.26
N ASP A 96 -13.07 -0.01 -10.91
CA ASP A 96 -13.63 0.63 -12.11
C ASP A 96 -13.61 -0.30 -13.35
N TRP A 97 -12.71 -1.30 -13.38
CA TRP A 97 -12.50 -2.20 -14.52
C TRP A 97 -12.20 -1.46 -15.83
N ASP A 98 -11.51 -0.33 -15.77
CA ASP A 98 -11.11 0.44 -16.95
C ASP A 98 -10.00 -0.30 -17.73
N PRO A 99 -10.25 -0.65 -19.01
CA PRO A 99 -9.28 -1.42 -19.80
C PRO A 99 -8.03 -0.61 -20.21
N ASP A 100 -8.01 0.71 -20.04
CA ASP A 100 -6.83 1.52 -20.39
C ASP A 100 -5.76 1.46 -19.28
N PRO A 101 -4.59 0.85 -19.54
CA PRO A 101 -3.52 0.74 -18.53
C PRO A 101 -2.97 2.11 -18.09
N ALA A 102 -3.19 3.19 -18.86
CA ALA A 102 -2.78 4.53 -18.46
C ALA A 102 -3.67 5.14 -17.37
N HIS A 103 -4.83 4.54 -17.07
CA HIS A 103 -5.77 5.04 -16.08
C HIS A 103 -5.58 4.44 -14.68
N PHE A 104 -4.87 3.32 -14.51
CA PHE A 104 -4.56 2.72 -13.19
C PHE A 104 -5.80 2.51 -12.29
N ASN A 105 -6.89 1.99 -12.86
CA ASN A 105 -8.14 1.69 -12.17
C ASN A 105 -8.87 0.50 -12.85
N TYR A 106 -8.14 -0.57 -13.17
CA TYR A 106 -8.74 -1.81 -13.67
C TYR A 106 -9.23 -2.68 -12.51
N ALA A 107 -8.34 -3.37 -11.80
CA ALA A 107 -8.66 -4.08 -10.56
C ALA A 107 -8.00 -3.38 -9.37
N GLU A 108 -8.74 -3.15 -8.29
CA GLU A 108 -8.37 -2.22 -7.23
C GLU A 108 -8.56 -2.81 -5.83
N TRP A 109 -7.51 -2.75 -5.00
CA TRP A 109 -7.53 -3.20 -3.60
C TRP A 109 -7.08 -2.08 -2.67
N LEU A 110 -7.97 -1.62 -1.79
CA LEU A 110 -7.64 -0.65 -0.75
C LEU A 110 -6.70 -1.28 0.28
N SER A 111 -5.42 -0.99 0.12
CA SER A 111 -4.32 -1.70 0.78
C SER A 111 -3.69 -0.90 1.92
N SER A 112 -4.02 0.39 2.05
CA SER A 112 -3.67 1.19 3.21
C SER A 112 -4.74 2.22 3.50
N THR A 113 -4.97 2.51 4.78
CA THR A 113 -5.80 3.63 5.22
C THR A 113 -5.08 4.49 6.25
N TRP A 114 -5.41 5.79 6.27
CA TRP A 114 -4.96 6.74 7.29
C TRP A 114 -6.04 7.76 7.59
N THR A 115 -6.16 8.14 8.85
CA THR A 115 -7.02 9.23 9.29
C THR A 115 -6.44 9.91 10.52
N GLU A 116 -6.61 11.23 10.62
CA GLU A 116 -6.23 12.01 11.80
C GLU A 116 -7.43 12.34 12.70
N ASP A 117 -8.62 12.41 12.10
CA ASP A 117 -9.85 12.87 12.75
C ASP A 117 -10.94 11.78 12.84
N GLY A 118 -10.73 10.63 12.18
CA GLY A 118 -11.68 9.54 12.05
C GLY A 118 -12.85 9.83 11.09
N ALA A 119 -12.93 11.03 10.51
CA ALA A 119 -14.03 11.48 9.64
C ALA A 119 -13.60 11.52 8.17
N THR A 120 -12.38 12.00 7.92
CA THR A 120 -11.73 11.97 6.62
C THR A 120 -10.70 10.85 6.60
N ILE A 121 -10.86 9.89 5.69
CA ILE A 121 -9.99 8.73 5.58
C ILE A 121 -9.33 8.81 4.20
N TYR A 122 -8.00 8.77 4.18
CA TYR A 122 -7.22 8.65 2.96
C TYR A 122 -6.80 7.19 2.80
N GLY A 123 -6.69 6.74 1.56
CA GLY A 123 -6.31 5.37 1.27
C GLY A 123 -5.38 5.25 0.08
N LEU A 124 -4.43 4.31 0.17
CA LEU A 124 -3.62 3.89 -0.96
C LEU A 124 -4.20 2.60 -1.51
N VAL A 125 -4.49 2.62 -2.80
CA VAL A 125 -5.04 1.49 -3.54
C VAL A 125 -3.92 0.84 -4.31
N HIS A 126 -3.80 -0.48 -4.16
CA HIS A 126 -3.03 -1.30 -5.07
C HIS A 126 -3.88 -1.52 -6.31
N SER A 127 -3.45 -0.95 -7.43
CA SER A 127 -4.14 -1.07 -8.71
C SER A 127 -3.38 -2.05 -9.60
N GLU A 128 -4.11 -2.96 -10.22
CA GLU A 128 -3.59 -3.93 -11.16
C GLU A 128 -4.33 -3.85 -12.48
N TRP A 129 -3.56 -3.80 -13.56
CA TRP A 129 -4.03 -4.06 -14.90
C TRP A 129 -3.47 -5.39 -15.38
N HIS A 130 -4.34 -6.25 -15.91
CA HIS A 130 -4.02 -7.63 -16.25
C HIS A 130 -3.93 -7.81 -17.76
N GLY A 131 -2.73 -7.71 -18.33
CA GLY A 131 -2.56 -7.80 -19.79
C GLY A 131 -3.02 -9.11 -20.43
N TYR A 132 -3.23 -10.17 -19.65
CA TYR A 132 -3.81 -11.42 -20.18
C TYR A 132 -5.31 -11.35 -20.47
N ASP A 133 -6.01 -10.31 -19.99
CA ASP A 133 -7.42 -10.07 -20.29
C ASP A 133 -7.61 -9.39 -21.66
N PHE A 134 -6.52 -8.94 -22.30
CA PHE A 134 -6.56 -8.15 -23.53
C PHE A 134 -5.73 -8.81 -24.65
N ASP A 135 -6.35 -8.93 -25.83
CA ASP A 135 -5.74 -9.60 -26.98
C ASP A 135 -4.43 -8.91 -27.41
N GLY A 136 -3.32 -9.66 -27.37
CA GLY A 136 -2.00 -9.19 -27.80
C GLY A 136 -1.20 -8.46 -26.72
N GLU A 137 -1.80 -8.23 -25.55
CA GLU A 137 -1.14 -7.53 -24.43
C GLU A 137 -0.37 -8.47 -23.50
N CYS A 138 -0.48 -9.79 -23.67
CA CYS A 138 0.31 -10.76 -22.93
C CYS A 138 1.09 -11.68 -23.86
N LEU A 139 2.41 -11.48 -23.93
CA LEU A 139 3.32 -12.27 -24.77
C LEU A 139 4.02 -13.41 -24.00
N SER A 140 3.79 -13.50 -22.68
CA SER A 140 4.33 -14.54 -21.80
C SER A 140 3.36 -15.70 -21.64
N SER A 141 3.87 -16.93 -21.52
CA SER A 141 3.05 -18.10 -21.13
C SER A 141 2.72 -18.12 -19.64
N ASP A 142 3.47 -17.38 -18.82
CA ASP A 142 3.16 -17.13 -17.42
C ASP A 142 2.44 -15.77 -17.36
N VAL A 143 1.12 -15.84 -17.19
CA VAL A 143 0.20 -14.70 -17.29
C VAL A 143 0.47 -13.63 -16.23
N MET A 144 1.02 -14.01 -15.08
CA MET A 144 1.35 -13.07 -14.00
C MET A 144 2.37 -12.04 -14.48
N LYS A 145 3.24 -12.40 -15.43
CA LYS A 145 4.23 -11.48 -16.02
C LYS A 145 3.64 -10.40 -16.91
N CYS A 146 2.33 -10.41 -17.12
CA CYS A 146 1.62 -9.43 -17.91
C CYS A 146 0.92 -8.37 -17.04
N TRP A 147 1.19 -8.38 -15.73
CA TRP A 147 0.68 -7.39 -14.78
C TRP A 147 1.37 -6.04 -14.94
N TYR A 148 0.55 -4.99 -14.90
CA TYR A 148 0.98 -3.60 -14.81
C TYR A 148 0.31 -2.94 -13.61
N ASN A 149 1.11 -2.52 -12.64
CA ASN A 149 0.59 -2.08 -11.36
C ASN A 149 0.87 -0.60 -11.11
N GLY A 150 -0.01 0.00 -10.31
CA GLY A 150 0.16 1.34 -9.80
C GLY A 150 -0.33 1.41 -8.36
N ILE A 151 0.05 2.49 -7.70
CA ILE A 151 -0.55 2.92 -6.46
C ILE A 151 -1.36 4.16 -6.76
N THR A 152 -2.63 4.17 -6.35
CA THR A 152 -3.53 5.31 -6.52
C THR A 152 -4.10 5.76 -5.17
N LEU A 153 -4.67 6.97 -5.13
CA LEU A 153 -5.23 7.56 -3.92
C LEU A 153 -6.76 7.52 -3.95
N VAL A 154 -7.36 7.06 -2.86
CA VAL A 154 -8.79 7.25 -2.56
C VAL A 154 -8.99 8.09 -1.31
N GLN A 155 -10.16 8.71 -1.21
CA GLN A 155 -10.60 9.46 -0.06
C GLN A 155 -12.05 9.10 0.29
N SER A 156 -12.31 9.00 1.59
CA SER A 156 -13.64 9.05 2.18
C SER A 156 -13.78 10.32 3.01
N THR A 157 -14.91 11.01 2.84
CA THR A 157 -15.30 12.18 3.67
C THR A 157 -16.58 11.91 4.47
N ASP A 158 -16.97 10.64 4.58
CA ASP A 158 -18.20 10.17 5.23
C ASP A 158 -17.90 9.08 6.26
N THR A 159 -16.78 9.23 6.97
CA THR A 159 -16.38 8.32 8.06
C THR A 159 -16.18 6.89 7.51
N GLY A 160 -15.51 6.77 6.36
CA GLY A 160 -15.14 5.50 5.73
C GLY A 160 -16.30 4.72 5.11
N ARG A 161 -17.49 5.33 4.93
CA ARG A 161 -18.68 4.65 4.38
C ARG A 161 -18.57 4.46 2.88
N THR A 162 -18.07 5.46 2.17
CA THR A 162 -17.77 5.39 0.74
C THR A 162 -16.41 5.99 0.47
N TYR A 163 -15.70 5.43 -0.50
CA TYR A 163 -14.43 5.95 -1.00
C TYR A 163 -14.57 6.35 -2.46
N THR A 164 -13.87 7.41 -2.83
CA THR A 164 -13.81 7.94 -4.19
C THR A 164 -12.39 8.36 -4.50
N HIS A 165 -12.02 8.42 -5.77
CA HIS A 165 -10.75 8.99 -6.22
C HIS A 165 -11.00 10.08 -7.27
N ALA A 166 -9.96 10.87 -7.56
CA ALA A 166 -9.99 11.80 -8.68
C ALA A 166 -10.15 11.03 -10.01
N THR A 167 -10.62 11.72 -11.05
CA THR A 167 -10.74 11.11 -12.39
C THR A 167 -9.36 10.73 -12.91
N ALA A 168 -9.26 9.53 -13.50
CA ALA A 168 -8.03 9.07 -14.11
C ALA A 168 -7.44 10.08 -15.13
N PRO A 169 -6.11 10.27 -15.14
CA PRO A 169 -5.09 9.65 -14.30
C PRO A 169 -4.74 10.46 -13.03
N ASP A 170 -5.55 11.46 -12.65
CA ASP A 170 -5.20 12.43 -11.59
C ASP A 170 -5.15 11.81 -10.18
N HIS A 171 -5.61 10.56 -10.00
CA HIS A 171 -5.52 9.80 -8.74
C HIS A 171 -4.23 8.98 -8.61
N LEU A 172 -3.35 8.98 -9.62
CA LEU A 172 -2.09 8.24 -9.58
C LEU A 172 -1.12 8.79 -8.52
N VAL A 173 -0.65 7.91 -7.64
CA VAL A 173 0.36 8.21 -6.60
C VAL A 173 1.73 7.75 -7.05
N MET A 174 1.86 6.49 -7.48
CA MET A 174 3.15 5.92 -7.83
C MET A 174 3.01 4.84 -8.91
N SER A 175 3.84 4.92 -9.93
CA SER A 175 4.11 3.83 -10.86
C SER A 175 5.54 3.99 -11.39
N VAL A 176 5.87 3.25 -12.43
CA VAL A 176 7.17 3.28 -13.09
C VAL A 176 7.17 4.36 -14.17
N PRO A 177 8.32 4.97 -14.50
CA PRO A 177 8.36 6.14 -15.39
C PRO A 177 8.28 5.77 -16.88
N TYR A 178 7.55 4.70 -17.21
CA TYR A 178 7.38 4.18 -18.55
C TYR A 178 6.03 3.47 -18.68
N GLU A 179 5.48 3.44 -19.89
CA GLU A 179 4.22 2.76 -20.20
C GLU A 179 4.39 1.24 -20.24
N TYR A 180 3.29 0.52 -20.06
CA TYR A 180 3.27 -0.93 -20.19
C TYR A 180 3.87 -1.42 -21.52
N ASP A 181 4.77 -2.39 -21.44
CA ASP A 181 5.36 -3.06 -22.60
C ASP A 181 5.26 -4.59 -22.45
N ALA A 182 4.33 -5.18 -23.20
CA ALA A 182 4.12 -6.63 -23.23
C ALA A 182 5.38 -7.42 -23.64
N SER A 183 6.32 -6.79 -24.36
CA SER A 183 7.55 -7.44 -24.81
C SER A 183 8.54 -7.70 -23.67
N LEU A 184 8.41 -6.99 -22.54
CA LEU A 184 9.24 -7.21 -21.36
C LEU A 184 8.99 -8.58 -20.71
N GLN A 185 7.78 -9.14 -20.87
CA GLN A 185 7.40 -10.44 -20.28
C GLN A 185 7.83 -10.55 -18.81
N SER A 186 7.50 -9.50 -18.06
CA SER A 186 7.85 -9.29 -16.66
C SER A 186 6.85 -8.30 -16.06
N ARG A 187 6.56 -8.42 -14.76
CA ARG A 187 5.62 -7.50 -14.10
C ARG A 187 6.22 -6.11 -14.04
N GLN A 188 5.37 -5.12 -14.24
CA GLN A 188 5.76 -3.73 -14.35
C GLN A 188 4.95 -2.91 -13.36
N GLY A 189 5.48 -1.79 -12.90
CA GLY A 189 4.77 -0.92 -11.97
C GLY A 189 5.28 -0.91 -10.54
N ALA A 190 4.47 -0.29 -9.68
CA ALA A 190 4.66 -0.19 -8.24
C ALA A 190 3.61 -1.05 -7.53
N PHE A 191 4.03 -1.84 -6.55
CA PHE A 191 3.22 -2.90 -5.97
C PHE A 191 3.12 -2.78 -4.44
N GLY A 192 1.94 -3.12 -3.93
CA GLY A 192 1.68 -3.44 -2.53
C GLY A 192 2.13 -2.35 -1.57
N PRO A 193 1.43 -1.20 -1.51
CA PRO A 193 1.76 -0.17 -0.54
C PRO A 193 1.65 -0.74 0.88
N SER A 194 2.59 -0.39 1.75
CA SER A 194 2.49 -0.66 3.18
C SER A 194 1.44 0.23 3.83
N ASN A 195 1.19 -0.02 5.12
CA ASN A 195 0.50 0.97 5.96
C ASN A 195 1.20 2.33 5.87
N ILE A 196 0.41 3.39 5.78
CA ILE A 196 0.87 4.76 5.96
C ILE A 196 1.30 4.93 7.43
N VAL A 197 2.46 5.54 7.65
CA VAL A 197 2.95 5.90 8.98
C VAL A 197 3.33 7.37 9.04
N ALA A 198 2.81 8.10 10.01
CA ALA A 198 3.25 9.47 10.29
C ALA A 198 4.53 9.45 11.13
N HIS A 199 5.52 10.23 10.73
CA HIS A 199 6.69 10.45 11.57
C HIS A 199 6.44 11.64 12.52
N PRO A 200 6.68 11.47 13.83
CA PRO A 200 6.15 12.37 14.87
C PRO A 200 6.75 13.78 14.90
N THR A 201 7.81 14.05 14.11
CA THR A 201 8.58 15.30 14.24
C THR A 201 8.95 16.01 12.94
N ASP A 202 8.77 15.38 11.77
CA ASP A 202 9.11 15.99 10.48
C ASP A 202 7.88 16.39 9.64
N GLY A 203 6.68 16.00 10.08
CA GLY A 203 5.43 16.32 9.40
C GLY A 203 5.17 15.52 8.13
N TYR A 204 5.92 14.43 7.91
CA TYR A 204 5.73 13.56 6.76
C TYR A 204 4.96 12.28 7.13
N TYR A 205 4.14 11.82 6.20
CA TYR A 205 3.60 10.48 6.13
C TYR A 205 4.47 9.66 5.19
N TYR A 206 4.73 8.40 5.54
CA TYR A 206 5.57 7.48 4.78
C TYR A 206 4.80 6.23 4.44
N ALA A 207 5.06 5.70 3.25
CA ALA A 207 4.65 4.35 2.86
C ALA A 207 5.79 3.67 2.11
N LEU A 208 5.86 2.35 2.23
CA LEU A 208 6.75 1.51 1.44
C LEU A 208 5.96 0.91 0.29
N PHE A 209 6.64 0.59 -0.79
CA PHE A 209 6.12 -0.22 -1.88
C PHE A 209 7.26 -1.04 -2.46
N TYR A 210 6.99 -1.97 -3.38
CA TYR A 210 8.06 -2.66 -4.09
C TYR A 210 7.95 -2.49 -5.60
N THR A 211 9.09 -2.58 -6.27
CA THR A 211 9.21 -2.69 -7.73
C THR A 211 9.90 -4.00 -8.09
N GLU A 212 9.64 -4.50 -9.29
CA GLU A 212 10.41 -5.60 -9.88
C GLU A 212 11.57 -5.08 -10.72
N GLU A 213 12.66 -5.85 -10.84
CA GLU A 213 13.72 -5.52 -11.78
C GLU A 213 13.23 -5.71 -13.21
N ASN A 214 13.33 -4.67 -14.05
CA ASN A 214 12.98 -4.75 -15.47
C ASN A 214 14.13 -4.29 -16.34
N VAL A 215 14.42 -5.08 -17.37
CA VAL A 215 15.50 -4.86 -18.32
C VAL A 215 14.91 -5.02 -19.72
N ASN A 216 15.17 -4.07 -20.62
CA ASN A 216 14.70 -4.19 -21.99
C ASN A 216 15.54 -5.20 -22.81
N GLY A 217 15.06 -5.58 -24.00
CA GLY A 217 15.74 -6.52 -24.91
C GLY A 217 17.15 -6.13 -25.38
N THR A 218 17.66 -4.95 -25.00
CA THR A 218 19.04 -4.51 -25.25
C THR A 218 19.93 -4.53 -23.99
N SER A 219 19.48 -5.16 -22.91
CA SER A 219 20.13 -5.16 -21.60
C SER A 219 20.19 -3.77 -20.94
N THR A 220 19.33 -2.84 -21.34
CA THR A 220 19.19 -1.55 -20.65
C THR A 220 18.26 -1.74 -19.45
N TYR A 221 18.76 -1.45 -18.24
CA TYR A 221 17.95 -1.43 -17.04
C TYR A 221 16.91 -0.31 -17.12
N LEU A 222 15.64 -0.67 -17.01
CA LEU A 222 14.53 0.28 -16.92
C LEU A 222 14.31 0.67 -15.45
N GLN A 223 14.39 -0.30 -14.54
CA GLN A 223 14.30 -0.09 -13.10
C GLN A 223 14.96 -1.24 -12.32
N GLY A 224 15.38 -0.94 -11.09
CA GLY A 224 15.80 -1.98 -10.14
C GLY A 224 14.62 -2.56 -9.38
N GLY A 225 14.78 -3.80 -8.91
CA GLY A 225 13.82 -4.42 -8.00
C GLY A 225 14.15 -4.15 -6.53
N GLY A 226 13.12 -4.10 -5.69
CA GLY A 226 13.27 -3.98 -4.24
C GLY A 226 12.21 -3.09 -3.59
N THR A 227 12.37 -2.88 -2.28
CA THR A 227 11.51 -1.99 -1.51
C THR A 227 11.91 -0.53 -1.72
N CYS A 228 10.93 0.28 -2.08
CA CYS A 228 11.02 1.73 -2.23
C CYS A 228 10.27 2.42 -1.08
N VAL A 229 10.54 3.72 -0.91
CA VAL A 229 9.86 4.58 0.06
C VAL A 229 9.29 5.79 -0.67
N MET A 230 8.05 6.14 -0.35
CA MET A 230 7.38 7.37 -0.79
C MET A 230 6.91 8.15 0.45
N ARG A 231 6.74 9.46 0.32
CA ARG A 231 6.34 10.30 1.45
C ARG A 231 5.62 11.56 1.00
N THR A 232 4.66 11.99 1.80
CA THR A 232 3.92 13.23 1.56
C THR A 232 3.78 14.06 2.84
N THR A 233 3.51 15.35 2.69
CA THR A 233 2.96 16.22 3.75
C THR A 233 1.48 16.51 3.57
N ASP A 234 0.87 16.06 2.46
CA ASP A 234 -0.52 16.26 2.09
C ASP A 234 -1.12 14.94 1.61
N LEU A 235 -1.85 14.26 2.49
CA LEU A 235 -2.49 12.98 2.19
C LEU A 235 -3.58 13.09 1.10
N SER A 236 -4.03 14.31 0.77
CA SER A 236 -5.10 14.55 -0.20
C SER A 236 -4.61 14.78 -1.63
N ASP A 237 -3.31 14.99 -1.83
CA ASP A 237 -2.71 15.26 -3.14
C ASP A 237 -1.93 14.04 -3.64
N PRO A 238 -2.45 13.29 -4.63
CA PRO A 238 -1.76 12.12 -5.20
C PRO A 238 -0.35 12.46 -5.72
N GLY A 239 -0.17 13.64 -6.31
CA GLY A 239 1.10 14.08 -6.89
C GLY A 239 2.15 14.55 -5.88
N SER A 240 1.82 14.56 -4.58
CA SER A 240 2.70 15.02 -3.51
C SER A 240 3.54 13.93 -2.84
N TRP A 241 3.31 12.66 -3.19
CA TRP A 241 3.94 11.46 -2.63
C TRP A 241 5.35 11.15 -3.14
#